data_AF-A0A846NYQ0-F1
#
_entry.id   AF-A0A846NYQ0-F1
#
_cell.length_a   1.000
_cell.length_b   1.000
_cell.length_c   1.000
_cell.angle_alpha   90.00
_cell.angle_beta   90.00
_cell.angle_gamma   90.00
#
_symmetry.space_group_name_H-M   'P 1'
#
loop_
_entity.id
_entity.type
_entity.pdbx_description
1 polymer ?
#
loop_
_entity_poly.entity_id
_entity_poly.type
_entity_poly.pdbx_seq_one_letter_code
_entity_poly.pdbx_strand_id
1 'polypeptide(L)' 'MSRNKSPGKKLRISAKGKLRSAPRWADIKKFGLKRARTRRVRVRTKDWRRGSKLKV' A
#
# COMPACT_ATOMS: atom_id res chain seq x y z
N MET A 1 15.29 -14.01 14.67
CA MET A 1 15.60 -12.61 15.05
C MET A 1 15.15 -11.63 13.96
N SER A 2 14.30 -10.65 14.27
CA SER A 2 13.82 -9.67 13.27
C SER A 2 14.91 -8.71 12.79
N ARG A 3 16.01 -8.57 13.54
CA ARG A 3 17.12 -7.65 13.30
C ARG A 3 18.04 -8.07 12.14
N ASN A 4 18.31 -9.36 12.00
CA ASN A 4 19.33 -9.90 11.08
C ASN A 4 18.70 -10.36 9.76
N LYS A 5 18.14 -9.42 8.99
CA LYS A 5 17.60 -9.70 7.64
C LYS A 5 18.62 -9.28 6.59
N SER A 6 18.73 -10.06 5.51
CA SER A 6 19.54 -9.67 4.35
C SER A 6 19.08 -8.31 3.78
N PRO A 7 19.98 -7.53 3.16
CA PRO A 7 19.63 -6.23 2.59
C PRO A 7 18.44 -6.29 1.62
N GLY A 8 18.40 -7.28 0.72
CA GLY A 8 17.27 -7.48 -0.19
C GLY A 8 15.95 -7.72 0.54
N LYS A 9 15.97 -8.48 1.63
CA LYS A 9 14.76 -8.71 2.45
C LYS A 9 14.32 -7.44 3.17
N LYS A 10 15.25 -6.58 3.63
CA LYS A 10 14.92 -5.27 4.21
C LYS A 10 14.24 -4.34 3.21
N LEU A 11 14.75 -4.27 1.97
CA LEU A 11 14.16 -3.46 0.90
C LEU A 11 12.73 -3.91 0.57
N ARG A 12 12.51 -5.23 0.42
CA ARG A 12 11.18 -5.77 0.14
C ARG A 12 10.17 -5.48 1.26
N ILE A 13 10.58 -5.59 2.53
CA ILE A 13 9.72 -5.25 3.67
C ILE A 13 9.39 -3.74 3.66
N SER A 14 10.40 -2.89 3.44
CA SER A 14 10.22 -1.44 3.38
C SER A 14 9.26 -1.03 2.26
N ALA A 15 9.44 -1.58 1.06
CA ALA A 15 8.55 -1.34 -0.07
C ALA A 15 7.09 -1.74 0.23
N LYS A 16 6.87 -2.91 0.84
CA LYS A 16 5.52 -3.37 1.21
C LYS A 16 4.91 -2.55 2.35
N GLY A 17 5.73 -2.05 3.29
CA GLY A 17 5.28 -1.16 4.37
C GLY A 17 4.86 0.24 3.90
N LYS A 18 5.30 0.66 2.70
CA LYS A 18 4.94 1.95 2.10
C LYS A 18 3.61 1.91 1.32
N LEU A 19 2.97 0.74 1.19
CA LEU A 19 1.67 0.62 0.54
C LEU A 19 0.62 1.40 1.34
N ARG A 20 0.06 2.46 0.73
CA ARG A 20 -0.96 3.35 1.31
C ARG A 20 -2.07 3.56 0.30
N SER A 21 -3.23 4.03 0.79
CA SER A 21 -4.31 4.46 -0.10
C SER A 21 -3.81 5.52 -1.09
N ALA A 22 -4.36 5.48 -2.31
CA ALA A 22 -4.02 6.47 -3.32
C ALA A 22 -4.39 7.88 -2.83
N PRO A 23 -3.56 8.89 -3.12
CA PRO A 23 -3.86 10.27 -2.79
C PRO A 23 -5.04 10.80 -3.62
N ARG A 24 -5.74 11.81 -3.09
CA ARG A 24 -6.98 12.35 -3.70
C ARG A 24 -6.79 12.91 -5.11
N TRP A 25 -5.63 13.50 -5.40
CA TRP A 25 -5.33 13.99 -6.74
C TRP A 25 -5.31 12.85 -7.78
N ALA A 26 -4.90 11.64 -7.39
CA ALA A 26 -4.88 10.48 -8.30
C ALA A 26 -6.30 9.99 -8.62
N ASP A 27 -7.21 10.08 -7.65
CA ASP A 27 -8.64 9.82 -7.87
C ASP A 27 -9.24 10.83 -8.85
N ILE A 28 -8.91 12.11 -8.69
CA ILE A 28 -9.37 13.19 -9.58
C ILE A 28 -8.83 12.98 -11.00
N LYS A 29 -7.55 12.65 -11.14
CA LYS A 29 -6.94 12.38 -12.44
C LYS A 29 -7.59 11.18 -13.16
N LYS A 30 -7.98 10.14 -12.43
CA LYS A 30 -8.58 8.92 -13.01
C LYS A 30 -10.07 9.05 -13.28
N PHE A 31 -10.84 9.63 -12.35
CA PHE A 31 -12.30 9.59 -12.39
C PHE A 31 -12.93 10.96 -12.71
N GLY A 32 -12.16 12.05 -12.65
CA GLY A 32 -12.66 13.42 -12.73
C GLY A 32 -13.29 13.90 -11.42
N LEU A 33 -13.48 15.22 -11.28
CA LEU A 33 -13.91 15.89 -10.05
C LEU A 33 -15.24 15.35 -9.48
N LYS A 34 -16.25 15.13 -10.33
CA LYS A 34 -17.58 14.66 -9.89
C LYS A 34 -17.50 13.24 -9.30
N ARG A 35 -16.83 12.32 -9.97
CA ARG A 35 -16.79 10.90 -9.57
C ARG A 35 -15.74 10.61 -8.51
N ALA A 36 -14.67 11.40 -8.44
CA ALA A 36 -13.66 11.25 -7.39
C ALA A 36 -14.23 11.51 -5.98
N ARG A 37 -15.37 12.21 -5.83
CA ARG A 37 -16.06 12.40 -4.54
C ARG A 37 -16.46 11.07 -3.89
N THR A 38 -16.96 10.14 -4.70
CA THR A 38 -17.52 8.86 -4.22
C THR A 38 -16.66 7.65 -4.59
N ARG A 39 -15.85 7.73 -5.66
CA ARG A 39 -14.97 6.65 -6.12
C ARG A 39 -13.52 6.94 -5.73
N ARG A 40 -12.83 5.90 -5.27
CA ARG A 40 -11.40 5.91 -4.94
C ARG A 40 -10.66 4.81 -5.70
N VAL A 41 -9.41 5.06 -6.05
CA VAL A 41 -8.50 4.03 -6.56
C VAL A 41 -8.24 3.04 -5.43
N ARG A 42 -8.72 1.80 -5.61
CA ARG A 42 -8.52 0.74 -4.63
C ARG A 42 -7.05 0.34 -4.61
N VAL A 43 -6.39 0.57 -3.47
CA VAL A 43 -5.08 0.01 -3.16
C VAL A 43 -5.26 -1.05 -2.08
N ARG A 44 -4.72 -2.25 -2.30
CA ARG A 44 -4.77 -3.33 -1.30
C ARG A 44 -3.70 -3.08 -0.23
N THR A 45 -4.09 -2.43 0.85
CA THR A 45 -3.28 -2.33 2.07
C THR A 45 -3.49 -3.59 2.91
N LYS A 46 -2.41 -4.29 3.27
CA LYS A 46 -2.49 -5.42 4.19
C LYS A 46 -2.42 -4.93 5.64
N ASP A 47 -3.31 -5.45 6.47
CA ASP A 47 -3.21 -5.37 7.92
C ASP A 47 -2.15 -6.37 8.41
N TRP A 48 -1.28 -5.93 9.32
CA TRP A 48 -0.22 -6.77 9.90
C TRP A 48 -0.76 -7.84 10.86
N ARG A 49 -1.92 -7.60 11.49
CA ARG A 49 -2.55 -8.50 12.46
C ARG A 49 -3.60 -9.39 11.79
N ARG A 50 -4.42 -8.80 10.91
CA ARG A 50 -5.58 -9.49 10.29
C ARG A 50 -5.31 -10.02 8.88
N GLY A 51 -4.22 -9.58 8.24
CA GLY A 51 -3.87 -10.00 6.88
C GLY A 51 -3.10 -11.31 6.83
N SER A 52 -3.06 -11.94 5.66
CA SER A 52 -2.15 -13.06 5.43
C SER A 52 -0.70 -12.61 5.58
N LYS A 53 0.11 -13.43 6.26
CA LYS A 53 1.54 -13.16 6.55
C LYS A 53 2.26 -12.59 5.33
N LEU A 54 3.14 -11.62 5.59
CA LEU A 54 4.01 -11.03 4.58
C LEU A 54 4.97 -12.09 4.02
N LYS A 55 4.62 -12.69 2.88
CA LYS A 55 5.53 -13.56 2.11
C LYS A 55 6.63 -12.68 1.50
N VAL A 56 7.84 -12.70 2.07
CA VAL A 56 8.99 -11.87 1.65
C VAL A 56 10.29 -12.65 1.65
#